data_AF-A0AAV4LC24-F1
#
_entry.id   AF-A0AAV4LC24-F1
#
_cell.length_a   1.000
_cell.length_b   1.000
_cell.length_c   1.000
_cell.angle_alpha   90.00
_cell.angle_beta   90.00
_cell.angle_gamma   90.00
#
_symmetry.space_group_name_H-M   'P 1'
#
loop_
_entity.id
_entity.type
_entity.pdbx_description
1 polymer ?
#
loop_
_entity_poly.entity_id
_entity_poly.type
_entity_poly.pdbx_seq_one_letter_code
_entity_poly.pdbx_strand_id
1 'polypeptide(L)'
;MVATGFSIGLAVEFITLITFGVAFFLIFPLVKIFRGNLASAFVGFVFGKLVLPIFAPIGYHIGRTLFHLHIRGLPFQDVINMHFPGVRIQIVLEKWMSTFLGMFLLGVIAGLVMYYPVYLLYSTFHKRRQMKRKMKKEEKLKGKMEA
;
A
#
# COMPACT_ATOMS: atom_id res chain seq x y z
N MET A 1 -8.15 8.52 9.11
CA MET A 1 -6.76 8.66 9.62
C MET A 1 -6.07 7.29 9.76
N VAL A 2 -6.57 6.38 10.61
CA VAL A 2 -5.95 5.04 10.79
C VAL A 2 -6.06 4.17 9.54
N ALA A 3 -7.25 4.04 8.94
CA ALA A 3 -7.42 3.29 7.70
C ALA A 3 -6.59 3.86 6.54
N THR A 4 -6.53 5.19 6.43
CA THR A 4 -5.69 5.91 5.46
C THR A 4 -4.21 5.54 5.63
N GLY A 5 -3.70 5.61 6.86
CA GLY A 5 -2.31 5.27 7.14
C GLY A 5 -2.00 3.82 6.77
N PHE A 6 -2.82 2.87 7.23
CA PHE A 6 -2.68 1.46 6.88
C PHE A 6 -2.66 1.23 5.37
N SER A 7 -3.59 1.84 4.63
CA SER A 7 -3.69 1.72 3.18
C SER A 7 -2.44 2.22 2.47
N ILE A 8 -1.87 3.35 2.93
CA ILE A 8 -0.62 3.90 2.40
C ILE A 8 0.54 2.94 2.64
N GLY A 9 0.69 2.45 3.88
CA GLY A 9 1.77 1.51 4.22
C GLY A 9 1.70 0.22 3.40
N LEU A 10 0.49 -0.32 3.23
CA LEU A 10 0.25 -1.50 2.42
C LEU A 10 0.57 -1.24 0.94
N ALA A 11 0.11 -0.12 0.37
CA ALA A 11 0.37 0.23 -1.01
C ALA A 11 1.88 0.40 -1.30
N VAL A 12 2.62 1.02 -0.38
CA VAL A 12 4.07 1.25 -0.52
C VAL A 12 4.86 -0.06 -0.48
N GLU A 13 4.44 -1.04 0.32
CA GLU A 13 5.15 -2.32 0.44
C GLU A 13 5.22 -3.08 -0.90
N PHE A 14 4.21 -2.96 -1.75
CA PHE A 14 4.20 -3.58 -3.09
C PHE A 14 5.36 -3.10 -3.99
N ILE A 15 5.87 -1.89 -3.75
CA ILE A 15 6.96 -1.30 -4.53
C ILE A 15 8.33 -1.54 -3.83
N THR A 16 8.30 -1.89 -2.56
CA THR A 16 9.48 -1.89 -1.68
C THR A 16 10.48 -2.99 -2.04
N LEU A 17 10.03 -4.18 -2.44
CA LEU A 17 10.95 -5.25 -2.86
C LEU A 17 11.74 -4.88 -4.12
N ILE A 18 11.07 -4.30 -5.12
CA ILE A 18 11.69 -3.92 -6.39
C ILE A 18 12.64 -2.73 -6.20
N THR A 19 12.38 -1.88 -5.21
CA THR A 19 13.22 -0.71 -4.92
C THR A 19 14.27 -1.00 -3.84
N PHE A 20 14.49 -2.26 -3.47
CA PHE A 20 15.45 -2.66 -2.43
C PHE A 20 15.25 -1.90 -1.10
N GLY A 21 14.00 -1.66 -0.71
CA GLY A 21 13.68 -0.95 0.52
C GLY A 21 13.54 0.56 0.37
N VAL A 22 13.95 1.17 -0.75
CA VAL A 22 13.93 2.64 -0.91
C VAL A 22 12.51 3.20 -0.83
N ALA A 23 11.50 2.48 -1.34
CA ALA A 23 10.11 2.93 -1.26
C ALA A 23 9.59 3.09 0.18
N PHE A 24 10.23 2.48 1.19
CA PHE A 24 9.87 2.67 2.60
C PHE A 24 9.85 4.15 3.01
N PHE A 25 10.80 4.94 2.50
CA PHE A 25 10.86 6.37 2.78
C PHE A 25 9.65 7.14 2.22
N LEU A 26 8.98 6.58 1.21
CA LEU A 26 7.77 7.17 0.60
C LEU A 26 6.58 7.17 1.56
N ILE A 27 6.60 6.35 2.62
CA ILE A 27 5.56 6.35 3.66
C ILE A 27 5.45 7.72 4.33
N PHE A 28 6.57 8.35 4.69
CA PHE A 28 6.59 9.63 5.41
C PHE A 28 5.89 10.77 4.66
N PRO A 29 6.25 11.10 3.40
CA PRO A 29 5.57 12.15 2.65
C PRO A 29 4.11 11.79 2.36
N LEU A 30 3.80 10.54 1.99
CA LEU A 30 2.43 10.13 1.70
C LEU A 30 1.52 10.24 2.93
N VAL A 31 1.98 9.76 4.09
CA VAL A 31 1.22 9.88 5.34
C VAL A 31 0.97 11.35 5.70
N LYS A 32 1.95 12.23 5.49
CA LYS A 32 1.80 13.67 5.74
C LYS A 32 0.79 14.32 4.79
N ILE A 33 0.87 14.04 3.49
CA ILE A 33 -0.02 14.59 2.47
C ILE A 33 -1.47 14.15 2.69
N PHE A 34 -1.69 12.84 2.90
CA PHE A 34 -3.03 12.28 3.06
C PHE A 34 -3.56 12.35 4.51
N ARG A 35 -2.84 13.03 5.40
CA ARG A 35 -3.19 13.15 6.83
C ARG A 35 -3.48 11.79 7.48
N GLY A 36 -2.67 10.79 7.11
CA GLY A 36 -2.71 9.44 7.67
C GLY A 36 -2.07 9.35 9.06
N ASN A 37 -2.26 8.23 9.74
CA ASN A 37 -1.54 7.94 10.98
C ASN A 37 -0.29 7.10 10.68
N LEU A 38 0.89 7.59 11.07
CA LEU A 38 2.18 6.95 10.79
C LEU A 38 2.30 5.54 11.39
N ALA A 39 1.88 5.34 12.64
CA ALA A 39 1.91 4.03 13.29
C ALA A 39 1.05 3.02 12.53
N SER A 40 -0.15 3.42 12.09
CA SER A 40 -1.00 2.55 11.28
C SER A 40 -0.41 2.25 9.91
N ALA A 41 0.39 3.16 9.33
CA ALA A 41 1.10 2.91 8.09
C ALA A 41 2.21 1.85 8.27
N PHE A 42 2.96 1.88 9.36
CA PHE A 42 3.91 0.81 9.65
C PHE A 42 3.23 -0.54 9.85
N VAL A 43 2.05 -0.59 10.47
CA VAL A 43 1.26 -1.83 10.56
C VAL A 43 0.85 -2.32 9.17
N GLY A 44 0.35 -1.43 8.30
CA GLY A 44 0.00 -1.79 6.92
C GLY A 44 1.19 -2.28 6.10
N PHE A 45 2.36 -1.67 6.30
CA PHE A 45 3.61 -2.05 5.66
C PHE A 45 4.07 -3.45 6.09
N VAL A 46 4.09 -3.73 7.39
CA VAL A 46 4.42 -5.08 7.90
C VAL A 46 3.39 -6.11 7.44
N PHE A 47 2.09 -5.75 7.42
CA PHE A 47 1.04 -6.63 6.90
C PHE A 47 1.23 -6.93 5.41
N GLY A 48 1.68 -5.94 4.64
CA GLY A 48 2.02 -6.10 3.23
C GLY A 48 2.99 -7.25 2.97
N LYS A 49 3.95 -7.53 3.88
CA LYS A 49 4.88 -8.67 3.75
C LYS A 49 4.19 -10.03 3.69
N LEU A 50 3.04 -10.16 4.35
CA LEU A 50 2.24 -11.39 4.34
C LEU A 50 1.45 -11.52 3.03
N VAL A 51 1.02 -10.39 2.47
CA VAL A 51 0.21 -10.33 1.24
C VAL A 51 1.08 -10.45 0.00
N LEU A 52 2.29 -9.87 0.02
CA LEU A 52 3.15 -9.70 -1.15
C LEU A 52 3.48 -11.02 -1.89
N PRO A 53 3.86 -12.14 -1.23
CA PRO A 53 4.17 -13.39 -1.92
C PRO A 53 3.02 -13.92 -2.78
N ILE A 54 1.78 -13.68 -2.36
CA ILE A 54 0.56 -14.10 -3.06
C ILE A 54 0.35 -13.24 -4.32
N PHE A 55 0.62 -11.94 -4.23
CA PHE A 55 0.36 -10.98 -5.30
C PHE A 55 1.55 -10.75 -6.25
N ALA A 56 2.77 -11.12 -5.86
CA ALA A 56 3.96 -10.99 -6.70
C ALA A 56 3.83 -11.63 -8.10
N PRO A 57 3.40 -12.90 -8.26
CA PRO A 57 3.24 -13.50 -9.59
C PRO A 57 2.17 -12.77 -10.41
N ILE A 58 1.07 -12.38 -9.76
CA ILE A 58 -0.03 -11.62 -10.39
C ILE A 58 0.48 -10.28 -10.91
N GLY A 59 1.27 -9.56 -10.11
CA GLY A 59 1.87 -8.28 -10.47
C GLY A 59 2.78 -8.39 -11.68
N TYR A 60 3.61 -9.44 -11.72
CA TYR A 60 4.46 -9.70 -12.89
C TYR A 60 3.63 -9.92 -14.16
N HIS A 61 2.58 -10.74 -14.10
CA HIS A 61 1.71 -11.00 -15.25
C HIS A 61 0.99 -9.73 -15.73
N ILE A 62 0.38 -8.97 -14.81
CA ILE A 62 -0.30 -7.71 -15.13
C ILE A 62 0.68 -6.73 -15.77
N GLY A 63 1.84 -6.56 -15.16
CA GLY A 63 2.88 -5.65 -15.61
C GLY A 63 3.40 -5.99 -17.00
N ARG A 64 3.69 -7.28 -17.27
CA ARG A 64 4.14 -7.73 -18.58
C ARG A 64 3.08 -7.55 -19.66
N THR A 65 1.82 -7.86 -19.35
CA THR A 65 0.70 -7.68 -20.28
C THR A 65 0.52 -6.20 -20.63
N LEU A 66 0.51 -5.31 -19.64
CA LEU A 66 0.43 -3.85 -19.85
C LEU A 66 1.61 -3.32 -20.66
N PHE A 67 2.83 -3.75 -20.31
CA PHE A 67 4.04 -3.34 -21.01
C PHE A 67 4.02 -3.78 -22.49
N HIS A 68 3.63 -5.02 -22.77
CA HIS A 68 3.53 -5.53 -24.14
C HIS A 68 2.39 -4.87 -24.95
N LEU A 69 1.27 -4.52 -24.31
CA LEU A 69 0.13 -3.86 -24.97
C LEU A 69 0.41 -2.40 -25.32
N HIS A 70 1.14 -1.66 -24.48
CA HIS A 70 1.31 -0.21 -24.65
C HIS A 70 2.70 0.20 -25.18
N ILE A 71 3.74 -0.61 -24.97
CA ILE A 71 5.14 -0.17 -25.20
C ILE A 71 5.78 -0.79 -26.45
N ARG A 72 5.18 -1.83 -27.04
CA ARG A 72 5.65 -2.40 -28.33
C ARG A 72 5.52 -1.47 -29.55
N GLY A 73 4.92 -0.29 -29.39
CA GLY A 73 4.80 0.72 -30.46
C GLY A 73 5.33 2.11 -30.09
N LEU A 74 6.01 2.25 -28.95
CA LEU A 74 6.54 3.54 -28.50
C LEU A 74 8.03 3.70 -28.87
N PRO A 75 8.48 4.93 -29.22
CA PRO A 75 9.89 5.23 -29.53
C PRO A 75 10.83 5.01 -28.33
N PHE A 76 10.31 4.66 -27.15
CA PHE A 76 11.07 4.26 -25.98
C PHE A 76 11.95 3.03 -26.24
N GLN A 77 11.48 2.11 -27.10
CA GLN A 77 12.28 0.96 -27.53
C GLN A 77 13.45 1.41 -28.41
N ASP A 78 13.24 2.41 -29.27
CA ASP A 78 14.29 3.00 -30.10
C ASP A 78 15.33 3.77 -29.29
N VAL A 79 14.92 4.51 -28.25
CA VAL A 79 15.84 5.23 -27.34
C VAL A 79 16.74 4.26 -26.57
N ILE A 80 16.18 3.14 -26.08
CA ILE A 80 16.94 2.09 -25.41
C ILE A 80 17.85 1.35 -26.40
N ASN A 81 17.37 1.08 -27.61
CA ASN A 81 18.15 0.46 -28.69
C ASN A 81 19.33 1.34 -29.14
N MET A 82 19.16 2.66 -29.12
CA MET A 82 20.18 3.62 -29.59
C MET A 82 21.30 3.84 -28.57
N HIS A 83 21.03 3.75 -27.26
CA HIS A 83 22.03 4.01 -26.22
C HIS A 83 22.74 2.75 -25.67
N PHE A 84 22.14 1.56 -25.78
CA PHE A 84 22.71 0.34 -25.21
C PHE A 84 22.66 -0.82 -26.22
N PRO A 85 23.64 -0.92 -27.14
CA PRO A 85 23.78 -2.03 -28.07
C PRO A 85 24.30 -3.26 -27.31
N GLY A 86 23.42 -3.91 -26.55
CA GLY A 86 23.74 -5.02 -25.68
C GLY A 86 22.47 -5.71 -25.25
N VAL A 87 22.04 -6.71 -26.02
CA VAL A 87 20.76 -7.45 -25.93
C VAL A 87 20.43 -7.95 -24.50
N ARG A 88 21.40 -8.04 -23.58
CA ARG A 88 21.18 -8.49 -22.20
C ARG A 88 20.66 -7.41 -21.24
N ILE A 89 21.09 -6.16 -21.39
CA ILE A 89 20.71 -5.07 -20.46
C ILE A 89 19.26 -4.65 -20.69
N GLN A 90 18.84 -4.64 -21.95
CA GLN A 90 17.48 -4.25 -22.34
C GLN A 90 16.42 -5.21 -21.80
N ILE A 91 16.66 -6.52 -21.90
CA ILE A 91 15.76 -7.57 -21.40
C ILE A 91 15.61 -7.48 -19.88
N VAL A 92 16.71 -7.20 -19.17
CA VAL A 92 16.68 -6.99 -17.72
C VAL A 92 15.86 -5.75 -17.41
N LEU A 93 16.17 -4.61 -18.02
CA LEU A 93 15.48 -3.35 -17.75
C LEU A 93 13.99 -3.44 -18.04
N GLU A 94 13.60 -4.04 -19.16
CA GLU A 94 12.20 -4.31 -19.53
C GLU A 94 11.50 -5.15 -18.45
N LYS A 95 12.14 -6.22 -17.99
CA LYS A 95 11.57 -7.09 -16.95
C LYS A 95 11.42 -6.36 -15.61
N TRP A 96 12.38 -5.53 -15.23
CA TRP A 96 12.31 -4.71 -14.01
C TRP A 96 11.20 -3.67 -14.10
N MET A 97 11.09 -2.96 -15.22
CA MET A 97 10.06 -1.94 -15.46
C MET A 97 8.66 -2.55 -15.51
N SER A 98 8.47 -3.67 -16.21
CA SER A 98 7.18 -4.35 -16.30
C SER A 98 6.74 -4.81 -14.91
N THR A 99 7.65 -5.39 -14.12
CA THR A 99 7.35 -5.83 -12.75
C THR A 99 7.00 -4.65 -11.85
N PHE A 100 7.74 -3.54 -11.97
CA PHE A 100 7.47 -2.31 -11.21
C PHE A 100 6.07 -1.76 -11.49
N LEU A 101 5.70 -1.62 -12.77
CA LEU A 101 4.38 -1.14 -13.19
C LEU A 101 3.24 -2.01 -12.64
N GLY A 102 3.38 -3.33 -12.77
CA GLY A 102 2.36 -4.26 -12.28
C GLY A 102 2.19 -4.22 -10.77
N MET A 103 3.30 -4.19 -10.03
CA MET A 103 3.26 -4.11 -8.56
C MET A 103 2.79 -2.74 -8.06
N PHE A 104 3.15 -1.66 -8.74
CA PHE A 104 2.64 -0.32 -8.44
C PHE A 104 1.10 -0.27 -8.53
N LEU A 105 0.54 -0.76 -9.63
CA LEU A 105 -0.92 -0.81 -9.83
C LEU A 105 -1.61 -1.69 -8.78
N LEU A 106 -1.05 -2.88 -8.51
CA LEU A 106 -1.58 -3.74 -7.45
C LEU A 106 -1.50 -3.08 -6.08
N GLY A 107 -0.43 -2.35 -5.77
CA GLY A 107 -0.30 -1.60 -4.52
C GLY A 107 -1.38 -0.55 -4.37
N VAL A 108 -1.66 0.23 -5.43
CA VAL A 108 -2.75 1.23 -5.44
C VAL A 108 -4.11 0.57 -5.23
N ILE A 109 -4.41 -0.49 -5.98
CA ILE A 109 -5.68 -1.22 -5.87
C ILE A 109 -5.82 -1.83 -4.47
N ALA A 110 -4.79 -2.52 -3.97
CA ALA A 110 -4.81 -3.16 -2.67
C ALA A 110 -4.97 -2.13 -1.54
N GLY A 111 -4.31 -0.97 -1.63
CA GLY A 111 -4.51 0.15 -0.71
C GLY A 111 -5.95 0.67 -0.71
N LEU A 112 -6.54 0.88 -1.90
CA LEU A 112 -7.93 1.33 -2.03
C LEU A 112 -8.92 0.30 -1.48
N VAL A 113 -8.75 -0.97 -1.82
CA VAL A 113 -9.62 -2.06 -1.36
C VAL A 113 -9.51 -2.25 0.16
N MET A 114 -8.30 -2.17 0.73
CA MET A 114 -8.07 -2.34 2.17
C MET A 114 -8.52 -1.16 3.02
N TYR A 115 -8.74 0.02 2.43
CA TYR A 115 -9.26 1.16 3.17
C TYR A 115 -10.59 0.84 3.87
N TYR A 116 -11.51 0.20 3.16
CA TYR A 116 -12.86 -0.08 3.65
C TYR A 116 -12.90 -1.08 4.83
N PRO A 117 -12.33 -2.29 4.76
CA PRO A 117 -12.35 -3.24 5.87
C PRO A 117 -11.63 -2.67 7.11
N VAL A 118 -10.52 -1.96 6.93
CA VAL A 118 -9.78 -1.34 8.05
C VAL A 118 -10.60 -0.23 8.70
N TYR A 119 -11.31 0.58 7.90
CA TYR A 119 -12.23 1.59 8.41
C TYR A 119 -13.36 0.96 9.24
N LEU A 120 -13.98 -0.12 8.72
CA LEU A 120 -15.05 -0.83 9.43
C LEU A 120 -14.57 -1.45 10.74
N LEU A 121 -13.43 -2.15 10.72
CA LEU A 121 -12.80 -2.73 11.91
C LEU A 121 -12.56 -1.62 12.95
N TYR A 122 -11.87 -0.55 12.55
CA TYR A 122 -11.55 0.55 13.45
C TYR A 122 -12.82 1.18 14.06
N SER A 123 -13.82 1.50 13.24
CA SER A 123 -15.09 2.10 13.69
C SER A 123 -15.81 1.21 14.72
N THR A 124 -15.83 -0.11 14.48
CA THR A 124 -16.51 -1.07 15.35
C THR A 124 -15.82 -1.17 16.71
N PHE A 125 -14.49 -1.31 16.75
CA PHE A 125 -13.73 -1.37 18.00
C PHE A 125 -13.78 -0.05 18.78
N HIS A 126 -13.75 1.09 18.07
CA HIS A 126 -13.79 2.40 18.70
C HIS A 126 -15.15 2.68 19.35
N LYS A 127 -16.26 2.38 18.66
CA LYS A 127 -17.62 2.48 19.20
C LYS A 127 -17.79 1.63 20.46
N ARG A 128 -17.32 0.39 20.46
CA ARG A 128 -17.36 -0.50 21.64
C ARG A 128 -16.58 0.05 22.83
N ARG A 129 -15.39 0.63 22.61
CA ARG A 129 -14.60 1.27 23.67
C ARG A 129 -15.27 2.53 24.23
N GLN A 130 -15.89 3.34 23.38
CA GLN A 130 -16.58 4.55 23.83
C GLN A 130 -17.84 4.22 24.65
N MET A 131 -18.62 3.22 24.25
CA MET A 131 -19.77 2.76 25.03
C MET A 131 -19.37 2.30 26.44
N LYS A 132 -18.30 1.49 26.55
CA LYS A 132 -17.76 1.06 27.85
C LYS A 132 -17.29 2.22 28.73
N ARG A 133 -16.76 3.31 28.13
CA ARG A 133 -16.36 4.52 28.88
C ARG A 133 -17.55 5.36 29.33
N LYS A 134 -18.63 5.42 28.53
CA LYS A 134 -19.87 6.12 28.90
C LYS A 134 -20.58 5.40 30.06
N MET A 135 -20.74 4.08 29.97
CA MET A 135 -21.34 3.26 31.03
C MET A 135 -20.59 3.43 32.37
N LYS A 136 -19.26 3.38 32.37
CA LYS A 136 -18.45 3.60 33.59
C LYS A 136 -18.56 5.02 34.15
N LYS A 137 -18.86 6.03 33.32
CA LYS A 137 -19.10 7.40 33.78
C LYS A 137 -20.50 7.54 34.38
N GLU A 138 -21.50 6.90 33.77
CA GLU A 138 -22.88 6.89 34.24
C GLU A 138 -23.02 6.14 35.58
N GLU A 139 -22.36 4.98 35.74
CA GLU A 139 -22.29 4.26 37.03
C GLU A 139 -21.67 5.12 38.13
N LYS A 140 -20.56 5.80 37.84
CA LYS A 140 -19.92 6.72 38.80
C LYS A 140 -20.77 7.93 39.15
N LEU A 141 -21.63 8.39 38.23
CA LEU A 141 -22.51 9.53 38.46
C LEU A 141 -23.71 9.13 39.32
N LYS A 142 -24.32 7.96 39.06
CA LYS A 142 -25.41 7.41 39.87
C LYS A 142 -24.99 7.13 41.31
N GLY A 143 -23.83 6.48 41.51
CA GLY A 143 -23.31 6.22 42.86
C GLY A 143 -22.92 7.48 43.66
N LYS A 144 -22.83 8.66 43.02
CA LYS A 144 -22.66 9.96 43.69
C LYS A 144 -23.98 10.65 44.04
N MET A 145 -25.11 10.24 43.45
CA MET A 145 -26.43 10.82 43.75
C MET A 145 -27.15 10.04 44.86
N GLU A 146 -26.73 8.80 45.11
CA GLU A 146 -27.30 7.91 46.14
C GLU A 146 -26.52 7.94 47.48
N ALA A 147 -25.44 8.72 47.56
CA ALA A 147 -24.60 8.91 48.76
C ALA A 147 -24.68 10.37 49.24
#